data_AF-A0A964D735-F1
#
_entry.id   AF-A0A964D735-F1
#
_cell.length_a   1.000
_cell.length_b   1.000
_cell.length_c   1.000
_cell.angle_alpha   90.00
_cell.angle_beta   90.00
_cell.angle_gamma   90.00
#
_symmetry.space_group_name_H-M   'P 1'
#
loop_
_entity.id
_entity.type
_entity.pdbx_description
1 polymer ?
#
loop_
_entity_poly.entity_id
_entity_poly.type
_entity_poly.pdbx_seq_one_letter_code
_entity_poly.pdbx_strand_id
1 'polypeptide(L)'
;MTRQEVDDFLRGLGAEIRTTRDGYVAYKFLDKSTLAIRPNGEVIRTPAPKYASDGRNINKGFRLDRDGHLLRTRDEFGNFIPGTHNTGEKLNE
;
A
#
# COMPACT_ATOMS: atom_id res chain seq x y z
N MET A 1 -8.74 -17.88 5.98
CA MET A 1 -7.77 -17.81 4.89
C MET A 1 -6.37 -17.74 5.51
N THR A 2 -5.45 -18.62 5.10
CA THR A 2 -4.06 -18.64 5.57
C THR A 2 -3.22 -17.63 4.80
N ARG A 3 -2.02 -17.34 5.31
CA ARG A 3 -1.06 -16.47 4.61
C ARG A 3 -0.72 -16.97 3.21
N GLN A 4 -0.52 -18.29 3.10
CA GLN A 4 -0.23 -18.96 1.84
C GLN A 4 -1.38 -18.83 0.83
N GLU A 5 -2.63 -19.01 1.29
CA GLU A 5 -3.82 -18.84 0.44
C GLU A 5 -3.94 -17.41 -0.11
N VAL A 6 -3.62 -16.40 0.70
CA VAL A 6 -3.57 -14.99 0.27
C VAL A 6 -2.48 -14.79 -0.79
N ASP A 7 -1.28 -15.33 -0.54
CA ASP A 7 -0.16 -15.22 -1.47
C ASP A 7 -0.47 -15.86 -2.83
N ASP A 8 -1.06 -17.06 -2.82
CA ASP A 8 -1.43 -17.79 -4.04
C ASP A 8 -2.57 -17.10 -4.80
N PHE A 9 -3.58 -16.58 -4.08
CA PHE A 9 -4.65 -15.78 -4.68
C PHE A 9 -4.10 -14.53 -5.39
N LEU A 10 -3.22 -13.77 -4.72
CA LEU A 10 -2.64 -12.55 -5.28
C LEU A 10 -1.69 -12.84 -6.46
N ARG A 11 -0.92 -13.93 -6.42
CA ARG A 11 -0.16 -14.39 -7.60
C ARG A 11 -1.08 -14.74 -8.77
N GLY A 12 -2.22 -15.38 -8.50
CA GLY A 12 -3.24 -15.68 -9.51
C GLY A 12 -3.79 -14.42 -10.21
N LEU A 13 -3.77 -13.27 -9.52
CA LEU A 13 -4.11 -11.95 -10.07
C LEU A 13 -2.92 -11.25 -10.76
N GLY A 14 -1.78 -11.91 -10.92
CA GLY A 14 -0.59 -11.36 -11.58
C GLY A 14 0.32 -10.54 -10.67
N ALA A 15 0.24 -10.71 -9.35
CA ALA A 15 1.13 -10.02 -8.43
C ALA A 15 2.51 -10.70 -8.34
N GLU A 16 3.57 -9.91 -8.43
CA GLU A 16 4.92 -10.28 -8.03
C GLU A 16 5.08 -10.08 -6.52
N ILE A 17 5.50 -11.14 -5.80
CA ILE A 17 5.69 -11.09 -4.35
C ILE A 17 7.13 -10.71 -4.02
N ARG A 18 7.31 -9.77 -3.10
CA ARG A 18 8.60 -9.42 -2.52
C ARG A 18 8.47 -9.26 -1.01
N THR A 19 9.14 -10.14 -0.27
CA THR A 19 9.34 -9.94 1.17
C THR A 19 10.37 -8.84 1.36
N THR A 20 10.06 -7.88 2.23
CA THR A 20 10.96 -6.77 2.54
C THR A 20 11.71 -7.03 3.84
N ARG A 21 12.76 -6.22 4.08
CA ARG A 21 13.66 -6.40 5.23
C ARG A 21 12.95 -6.28 6.58
N ASP A 22 11.86 -5.52 6.63
CA ASP A 22 11.12 -5.22 7.86
C ASP A 22 9.95 -6.20 8.09
N GLY A 23 9.95 -7.35 7.39
CA GLY A 23 8.98 -8.42 7.59
C GLY A 23 7.60 -8.19 6.96
N TYR A 24 7.35 -7.03 6.34
CA TYR A 24 6.16 -6.86 5.50
C TYR A 24 6.37 -7.49 4.13
N VAL A 25 5.31 -8.10 3.62
CA VAL A 25 5.30 -8.67 2.27
C VAL A 25 4.60 -7.69 1.35
N ALA A 26 5.31 -7.31 0.29
CA ALA A 26 4.81 -6.44 -0.75
C ALA A 26 4.43 -7.26 -1.98
N TYR A 27 3.38 -6.84 -2.65
CA TYR A 27 2.85 -7.38 -3.89
C TYR A 27 2.80 -6.25 -4.89
N LYS A 28 3.37 -6.48 -6.06
CA LYS A 28 3.40 -5.50 -7.15
C LYS A 28 2.67 -6.07 -8.34
N PHE A 29 1.71 -5.31 -8.86
CA PHE A 29 0.95 -5.69 -10.04
C PHE A 29 1.54 -5.07 -11.30
N LEU A 30 1.11 -5.56 -12.47
CA LEU A 30 1.60 -5.11 -13.78
C LEU A 30 1.37 -3.61 -14.02
N ASP A 31 0.25 -3.08 -13.54
CA ASP A 31 -0.11 -1.65 -13.59
C ASP A 31 0.72 -0.77 -12.63
N LYS A 32 1.66 -1.38 -11.89
CA LYS A 32 2.51 -0.78 -10.86
C LYS A 32 1.76 -0.35 -9.58
N SER A 33 0.49 -0.71 -9.43
CA SER A 33 -0.17 -0.66 -8.12
C SER A 33 0.52 -1.64 -7.16
N THR A 34 0.40 -1.38 -5.86
CA THR A 34 0.99 -2.25 -4.85
C THR A 34 0.03 -2.53 -3.71
N LEU A 35 0.18 -3.73 -3.15
CA LEU A 35 -0.39 -4.13 -1.87
C LEU A 35 0.77 -4.44 -0.93
N ALA A 36 0.71 -4.04 0.33
CA ALA A 36 1.64 -4.50 1.34
C ALA A 36 0.86 -5.02 2.53
N ILE A 37 1.26 -6.18 3.04
CA ILE A 37 0.69 -6.78 4.25
C ILE A 37 1.81 -6.86 5.29
N ARG A 38 1.60 -6.18 6.41
CA ARG A 38 2.54 -6.12 7.54
C ARG A 38 2.37 -7.34 8.46
N PRO A 39 3.36 -7.64 9.32
CA PRO A 39 3.26 -8.75 10.28
C PRO A 39 2.06 -8.65 11.24
N ASN A 40 1.62 -7.44 11.57
CA ASN A 40 0.44 -7.19 12.40
C ASN A 40 -0.90 -7.39 11.66
N GLY A 41 -0.88 -7.79 10.38
CA GLY A 41 -2.06 -7.96 9.53
C GLY A 41 -2.56 -6.69 8.85
N GLU A 42 -1.92 -5.54 9.06
CA GLU A 42 -2.28 -4.28 8.39
C GLU A 42 -2.07 -4.40 6.87
N VAL A 43 -3.06 -3.93 6.11
CA VAL A 43 -3.07 -3.94 4.65
C VAL A 43 -2.96 -2.52 4.12
N ILE A 44 -1.90 -2.26 3.35
CA ILE A 44 -1.65 -0.99 2.67
C ILE A 44 -1.90 -1.21 1.18
N ARG A 45 -2.76 -0.40 0.58
CA ARG A 45 -3.01 -0.37 -0.86
C ARG A 45 -2.51 0.94 -1.46
N THR A 46 -1.68 0.85 -2.48
CA THR A 46 -1.17 1.99 -3.24
C THR A 46 -1.71 1.91 -4.66
N PRO A 47 -2.40 2.96 -5.16
CA PRO A 47 -2.89 2.97 -6.53
C PRO A 47 -1.74 2.95 -7.54
N ALA A 48 -2.06 2.54 -8.77
CA ALA A 48 -1.15 2.73 -9.91
C ALA A 48 -0.76 4.22 -10.03
N PRO A 49 0.52 4.54 -10.29
CA PRO A 49 0.97 5.91 -10.50
C PRO A 49 0.22 6.57 -11.67
N LYS A 50 -0.30 7.78 -11.44
CA LYS A 50 -0.86 8.63 -12.48
C LYS A 50 0.06 9.82 -12.67
N TYR A 51 0.33 10.18 -13.92
CA TYR A 51 1.25 11.26 -14.25
C TYR A 51 0.52 12.37 -15.00
N ALA A 52 0.84 13.62 -14.67
CA ALA A 52 0.43 14.77 -15.47
C ALA A 52 1.28 14.86 -16.76
N SER A 53 0.88 15.75 -17.67
CA SER A 53 1.59 15.99 -18.95
C SER A 53 3.03 16.48 -18.75
N ASP A 54 3.33 17.08 -17.59
CA ASP A 54 4.67 17.50 -17.16
C ASP A 54 5.52 16.35 -16.58
N GLY A 55 5.00 15.12 -16.55
CA GLY A 55 5.67 13.94 -15.99
C GLY A 55 5.62 13.83 -14.47
N ARG A 56 4.96 14.76 -13.77
CA ARG A 56 4.80 14.68 -12.30
C ARG A 56 3.80 13.62 -11.91
N ASN A 57 4.15 12.78 -10.93
CA ASN A 57 3.21 11.83 -10.33
C ASN A 57 2.18 12.58 -9.47
N ILE A 58 0.94 12.65 -9.95
CA ILE A 58 -0.15 13.43 -9.34
C ILE A 58 -0.84 12.72 -8.17
N ASN A 59 -0.68 11.40 -8.04
CA ASN A 59 -1.18 10.63 -6.90
C ASN A 59 -0.05 10.11 -6.00
N LYS A 60 1.12 10.74 -6.06
CA LYS A 60 2.23 10.46 -5.13
C LYS A 60 1.78 10.73 -3.70
N GLY A 61 1.99 9.75 -2.82
CA GLY A 61 1.58 9.86 -1.41
C GLY A 61 0.09 9.61 -1.16
N PHE A 62 -0.64 9.10 -2.16
CA PHE A 62 -1.99 8.59 -1.95
C PHE A 62 -1.97 7.08 -1.68
N ARG A 63 -2.97 6.63 -0.93
CA ARG A 63 -3.33 5.23 -0.72
C ARG A 63 -4.78 4.99 -1.14
N LEU A 64 -5.21 3.73 -1.13
CA LEU A 64 -6.62 3.37 -1.26
C LEU A 64 -7.17 3.03 0.12
N ASP A 65 -8.30 3.65 0.49
CA ASP A 65 -9.06 3.28 1.68
C ASP A 65 -9.76 1.92 1.48
N ARG A 66 -10.55 1.47 2.48
CA ARG A 66 -11.23 0.16 2.47
C ARG A 66 -12.10 -0.04 1.21
N ASP A 67 -12.75 1.03 0.76
CA ASP A 67 -13.75 1.07 -0.31
C ASP A 67 -13.10 1.35 -1.70
N GLY A 68 -11.79 1.63 -1.72
CA GLY A 68 -11.03 1.85 -2.96
C GLY A 68 -10.95 3.33 -3.36
N HIS A 69 -11.32 4.26 -2.47
CA HIS A 69 -11.17 5.68 -2.73
C HIS A 69 -9.76 6.18 -2.42
N LEU A 70 -9.36 7.23 -3.12
CA LEU A 70 -8.06 7.87 -2.92
C LEU A 70 -8.02 8.57 -1.57
N LEU A 71 -7.09 8.13 -0.73
CA LEU A 71 -6.81 8.70 0.58
C LEU A 71 -5.45 9.42 0.55
N ARG A 72 -5.46 10.73 0.78
CA ARG A 72 -4.23 11.53 0.87
C ARG A 72 -3.53 11.22 2.20
N THR A 73 -2.26 10.82 2.15
CA THR A 73 -1.52 10.45 3.38
C THR A 73 -0.62 11.53 3.95
N ARG A 74 -0.40 12.61 3.18
CA ARG A 74 0.47 13.73 3.57
C ARG A 74 -0.19 15.07 3.36
N ASP A 75 0.05 16.01 4.24
CA ASP A 75 -0.42 17.40 4.12
C ASP A 75 0.33 18.16 3.01
N GLU A 76 0.15 19.49 2.94
CA GLU A 76 0.84 20.35 1.97
C GLU A 76 2.33 20.60 2.31
N PHE A 77 2.72 20.36 3.56
CA PHE A 77 4.09 20.47 4.06
C PHE A 77 4.86 19.14 3.99
N GLY A 78 4.17 18.05 3.62
CA GLY A 78 4.74 16.71 3.51
C GLY A 78 4.66 15.89 4.80
N ASN A 79 4.03 16.38 5.86
CA ASN A 79 3.83 15.61 7.10
C ASN A 79 2.73 14.57 6.92
N PHE A 80 2.82 13.45 7.64
CA PHE A 80 1.77 12.43 7.61
C PHE A 80 0.47 12.95 8.23
N ILE A 81 -0.65 12.76 7.54
CA ILE A 81 -1.97 13.10 8.09
C ILE A 81 -2.40 11.98 9.06
N PRO A 82 -2.73 12.28 10.33
CA PRO A 82 -3.20 11.28 11.27
C PRO A 82 -4.40 10.49 10.74
N GLY A 83 -4.46 9.19 11.00
CA GLY A 83 -5.57 8.33 10.56
C GLY A 83 -5.54 7.92 9.08
N THR A 84 -4.76 8.62 8.23
CA THR A 84 -4.64 8.30 6.79
C THR A 84 -3.47 7.36 6.51
N HIS A 85 -2.50 7.44 7.38
CA HIS A 85 -1.39 6.53 7.54
C HIS A 85 -1.67 5.78 8.85
N ASN A 86 -2.81 5.09 8.93
CA ASN A 86 -3.18 4.27 10.09
C ASN A 86 -2.15 3.16 10.26
N THR A 87 -1.02 3.51 10.87
CA THR A 87 0.10 2.65 11.18
C THR A 87 -0.22 1.72 12.32
N GLY A 88 -1.26 1.97 13.12
CA GLY A 88 -1.64 1.10 14.24
C GLY A 88 -0.45 0.65 15.09
N GLU A 89 0.64 1.43 15.12
CA GLU A 89 1.82 1.15 15.93
C GLU A 89 1.45 1.58 17.34
N LYS A 90 0.74 0.70 18.04
CA LYS A 90 1.13 0.48 19.42
C LYS A 90 2.40 -0.36 19.33
N LEU A 91 3.56 0.30 19.37
CA LEU A 91 4.70 -0.33 20.03
C LEU A 91 4.15 -0.81 21.37
N ASN A 92 4.27 -2.10 21.65
CA ASN A 92 3.86 -2.72 22.90
C ASN A 92 4.08 -1.75 24.08
N GLU A 93 3.02 -1.46 24.84
CA GLU A 93 3.17 -1.21 26.27
C GLU A 93 3.29 -2.56 26.97
#